data_AF-A0A9D8J842-F1
#
_entry.id   AF-A0A9D8J842-F1
#
_cell.length_a   1.000
_cell.length_b   1.000
_cell.length_c   1.000
_cell.angle_alpha   90.00
_cell.angle_beta   90.00
_cell.angle_gamma   90.00
#
_symmetry.space_group_name_H-M   'P 1'
#
loop_
_entity.id
_entity.type
_entity.pdbx_description
1 polymer ?
#
loop_
_entity_poly.entity_id
_entity_poly.type
_entity_poly.pdbx_seq_one_letter_code
_entity_poly.pdbx_strand_id
1 'polypeptide(L)'
;MSGENSLTNHLLVAMPSLADPEFSQTVTLVCEHGLDKGALGIVINKPLPMTLGEVFEQMSLESASTELSGRAVLRGGPVHRD
;
A
#
# COMPACT_ATOMS: atom_id res chain seq x y z
N MET A 1 -22.15 -23.62 3.62
CA MET A 1 -22.02 -22.35 4.37
C MET A 1 -20.59 -22.28 4.89
N SER A 2 -19.65 -21.88 4.03
CA SER A 2 -18.21 -21.94 4.38
C SER A 2 -17.48 -20.84 3.63
N GLY A 3 -17.50 -19.62 4.18
CA GLY A 3 -16.79 -18.47 3.61
C GLY A 3 -16.38 -17.41 4.64
N GLU A 4 -16.41 -17.75 5.94
CA GLU A 4 -16.39 -16.77 7.03
C GLU A 4 -15.03 -16.78 7.77
N ASN A 5 -13.92 -16.63 7.04
CA ASN A 5 -12.61 -16.35 7.68
C ASN A 5 -11.60 -15.69 6.72
N SER A 6 -12.07 -14.99 5.69
CA SER A 6 -11.20 -14.18 4.83
C SER A 6 -11.24 -12.72 5.26
N LEU A 7 -10.09 -12.05 5.17
CA LEU A 7 -9.93 -10.63 5.47
C LEU A 7 -9.79 -9.81 4.19
N THR A 8 -9.93 -10.43 3.02
CA THR A 8 -9.97 -9.72 1.74
C THR A 8 -10.97 -8.57 1.80
N ASN A 9 -10.59 -7.42 1.25
CA ASN A 9 -11.38 -6.18 1.25
C ASN A 9 -11.61 -5.56 2.65
N HIS A 10 -10.79 -5.93 3.64
CA HIS A 10 -10.77 -5.27 4.95
C HIS A 10 -9.53 -4.39 5.11
N LEU A 11 -9.64 -3.43 6.04
CA LEU A 11 -8.54 -2.59 6.47
C LEU A 11 -7.95 -3.14 7.77
N LEU A 12 -6.64 -3.33 7.80
CA LEU A 12 -5.88 -3.54 9.02
C LEU A 12 -5.41 -2.18 9.53
N VAL A 13 -5.83 -1.83 10.73
CA VAL A 13 -5.42 -0.59 11.41
C VAL A 13 -4.37 -0.94 12.46
N ALA A 14 -3.17 -0.39 12.31
CA ALA A 14 -2.09 -0.62 13.25
C ALA A 14 -2.45 -0.06 14.64
N MET A 15 -2.39 -0.90 15.66
CA MET A 15 -2.58 -0.48 17.05
C MET A 15 -1.39 0.38 17.50
N PRO A 16 -1.59 1.36 18.40
CA PRO A 16 -0.51 2.23 18.88
C PRO A 16 0.67 1.49 19.51
N SER A 17 0.45 0.29 20.04
CA SER A 17 1.48 -0.55 20.65
C SER A 17 2.32 -1.35 19.64
N LEU A 18 2.02 -1.27 18.33
CA LEU A 18 2.78 -1.98 17.31
C LEU A 18 4.16 -1.32 17.15
N ALA A 19 5.19 -2.03 17.62
CA ALA A 19 6.57 -1.53 17.67
C ALA A 19 7.31 -1.60 16.33
N ASP A 20 6.76 -2.29 15.33
CA ASP A 20 7.36 -2.39 14.00
C ASP A 20 7.31 -1.03 13.28
N PRO A 21 8.45 -0.37 13.00
CA PRO A 21 8.47 0.94 12.34
C PRO A 21 7.88 0.93 10.93
N GLU A 22 7.88 -0.22 10.25
CA GLU A 22 7.33 -0.32 8.90
C GLU A 22 5.80 -0.21 8.92
N PHE A 23 5.16 -0.74 9.96
CA PHE A 23 3.70 -0.82 10.11
C PHE A 23 3.13 0.08 11.22
N SER A 24 3.97 0.77 12.00
CA SER A 24 3.48 1.68 13.02
C SER A 24 2.64 2.80 12.38
N GLN A 25 1.45 3.04 12.95
CA GLN A 25 0.48 4.03 12.46
C GLN A 25 0.02 3.82 11.00
N THR A 26 0.10 2.60 10.46
CA THR A 26 -0.36 2.32 9.10
C THR A 26 -1.82 1.85 9.02
N VAL A 27 -2.43 2.12 7.88
CA VAL A 27 -3.67 1.49 7.41
C VAL A 27 -3.33 0.66 6.18
N THR A 28 -3.63 -0.64 6.24
CA THR A 28 -3.31 -1.61 5.18
C THR A 28 -4.59 -2.21 4.62
N LEU A 29 -4.79 -2.11 3.31
CA LEU A 29 -5.86 -2.83 2.61
C LEU A 29 -5.42 -4.27 2.35
N VAL A 30 -6.23 -5.24 2.73
CA VAL A 30 -6.00 -6.66 2.41
C VAL A 30 -6.58 -6.96 1.04
N CYS A 31 -5.70 -7.22 0.07
CA CYS A 31 -6.06 -7.53 -1.32
C CYS A 31 -6.42 -9.01 -1.49
N GLU A 32 -5.70 -9.89 -0.81
CA GLU A 32 -5.93 -11.33 -0.82
C GLU A 32 -5.68 -11.93 0.56
N HIS A 33 -6.52 -12.85 1.01
CA HIS A 33 -6.31 -13.63 2.24
C HIS A 33 -6.79 -15.07 2.03
N GLY A 34 -5.86 -16.02 2.08
CA GLY A 34 -6.12 -17.44 1.91
C GLY A 34 -5.39 -18.29 2.96
N LEU A 35 -5.98 -19.44 3.30
CA LEU A 35 -5.51 -20.33 4.36
C LEU A 35 -4.08 -20.84 4.15
N ASP A 36 -3.70 -21.18 2.91
CA ASP A 36 -2.39 -21.77 2.61
C ASP A 36 -1.34 -20.76 2.09
N LYS A 37 -1.79 -19.59 1.62
CA LYS A 37 -0.94 -18.60 0.93
C LYS A 37 -0.65 -17.35 1.76
N GLY A 38 -1.25 -17.24 2.95
CA GLY A 38 -1.16 -16.07 3.80
C GLY A 38 -2.01 -14.91 3.26
N ALA A 39 -1.57 -13.68 3.53
CA ALA A 39 -2.27 -12.45 3.14
C ALA A 39 -1.36 -11.52 2.34
N LEU A 40 -1.93 -10.91 1.30
CA LEU A 40 -1.35 -9.80 0.56
C LEU A 40 -2.08 -8.52 0.95
N GLY A 41 -1.34 -7.48 1.29
CA GLY A 41 -1.92 -6.17 1.56
C GLY A 41 -1.02 -5.02 1.15
N ILE A 42 -1.64 -3.86 0.99
CA ILE A 42 -0.99 -2.62 0.55
C ILE A 42 -1.26 -1.54 1.59
N VAL A 43 -0.20 -0.88 2.08
CA VAL A 43 -0.29 0.29 2.95
C VAL A 43 -0.76 1.50 2.15
N ILE A 44 -1.80 2.19 2.62
CA ILE A 44 -2.48 3.26 1.88
C ILE A 44 -2.33 4.66 2.49
N ASN A 45 -1.53 4.81 3.55
CA ASN A 45 -1.42 6.07 4.30
C ASN A 45 0.02 6.50 4.63
N LYS A 46 1.02 5.97 3.93
CA LYS A 46 2.44 6.26 4.19
C LYS A 46 3.09 6.89 2.95
N PRO A 47 3.17 8.23 2.84
CA PRO A 47 3.75 8.89 1.67
C PRO A 47 5.26 8.70 1.60
N LEU A 48 5.79 8.68 0.37
CA LEU A 48 7.20 8.75 0.06
C LEU A 48 7.59 10.18 -0.33
N PRO A 49 8.88 10.55 -0.19
CA PRO A 49 9.40 11.83 -0.67
C PRO A 49 9.61 11.80 -2.19
N MET A 50 8.61 11.33 -2.93
CA MET A 50 8.60 11.28 -4.39
C MET A 50 7.17 11.45 -4.90
N THR A 51 7.05 12.03 -6.08
CA THR A 51 5.81 12.36 -6.75
C THR A 51 5.53 11.39 -7.88
N LEU A 52 4.26 11.32 -8.29
CA LEU A 52 3.85 10.46 -9.40
C LEU A 52 4.49 10.91 -10.73
N GLY A 53 4.74 12.22 -10.89
CA GLY A 53 5.44 12.77 -12.04
C GLY A 53 6.86 12.22 -12.17
N GLU A 54 7.62 12.19 -11.07
CA GLU A 54 8.98 11.63 -11.06
C GLU A 54 8.98 10.13 -11.42
N VAL A 55 7.97 9.37 -11.00
CA VAL A 55 7.82 7.95 -11.40
C VAL A 55 7.52 7.82 -12.90
N PHE A 56 6.62 8.65 -13.43
CA PHE A 56 6.33 8.64 -14.86
C PHE A 56 7.54 9.00 -15.71
N GLU A 57 8.32 10.00 -15.30
CA GLU A 57 9.58 10.35 -15.97
C GLU A 57 10.57 9.17 -15.98
N GLN A 58 10.74 8.46 -14.86
CA GLN A 58 11.57 7.26 -14.79
C GLN A 58 11.10 6.14 -15.73
N MET A 59 9.78 6.02 -15.93
CA MET A 59 9.17 5.05 -16.85
C MET A 59 9.10 5.55 -18.30
N SER A 60 9.58 6.77 -18.59
CA SER A 60 9.42 7.42 -19.90
C SER A 60 7.95 7.53 -20.35
N LEU A 61 7.05 7.79 -19.40
CA LEU A 61 5.63 7.99 -19.61
C LEU A 61 5.28 9.47 -19.54
N GLU A 62 4.39 9.92 -20.44
CA GLU A 62 3.83 11.26 -20.36
C GLU A 62 2.73 11.32 -19.30
N SER A 63 2.82 12.26 -18.38
CA SER A 63 1.77 12.45 -17.38
C SER A 63 0.53 13.07 -18.01
N ALA A 64 -0.62 12.43 -17.85
CA ALA A 64 -1.88 12.91 -18.41
C ALA A 64 -2.42 14.21 -17.76
N SER A 65 -1.95 14.57 -16.57
CA SER A 65 -2.39 15.79 -15.87
C SER A 65 -1.36 16.28 -14.85
N THR A 66 -1.15 17.60 -14.79
CA THR A 66 -0.27 18.24 -13.80
C THR A 66 -0.71 17.97 -12.36
N GLU A 67 -2.01 17.86 -12.10
CA GLU A 67 -2.54 17.56 -10.76
C GLU A 67 -2.09 16.18 -10.29
N LEU A 68 -2.23 15.14 -11.12
CA LEU A 68 -1.78 13.79 -10.78
C LEU A 68 -0.25 13.74 -10.61
N SER A 69 0.51 14.44 -11.45
CA SER A 69 1.97 14.48 -11.37
C SER A 69 2.48 15.00 -10.03
N GLY A 70 1.77 15.98 -9.43
CA GLY A 70 2.14 16.54 -8.13
C GLY A 70 1.77 15.67 -6.92
N ARG A 71 1.04 14.56 -7.10
CA ARG A 71 0.63 13.71 -5.98
C ARG A 71 1.80 12.87 -5.47
N ALA A 72 1.93 12.79 -4.15
CA ALA A 72 2.91 11.93 -3.51
C ALA A 72 2.60 10.45 -3.79
N VAL A 73 3.64 9.68 -4.08
CA VAL A 73 3.58 8.22 -4.15
C VAL A 73 3.50 7.67 -2.72
N LEU A 74 2.80 6.56 -2.54
CA LEU A 74 2.68 5.90 -1.24
C LEU A 74 3.58 4.68 -1.18
N ARG A 75 4.19 4.43 -0.02
CA ARG A 75 4.91 3.20 0.28
C ARG A 75 3.89 2.09 0.54
N GLY A 76 3.78 1.13 -0.39
CA GLY A 76 2.83 0.01 -0.29
C GLY A 76 3.21 -1.07 0.73
N GLY A 77 4.47 -1.13 1.15
CA GLY A 77 4.98 -2.07 2.15
C GLY A 77 6.50 -2.27 2.04
N PRO A 78 7.06 -3.23 2.80
CA PRO A 78 8.50 -3.53 2.77
C PRO A 78 8.93 -4.40 1.58
N VAL A 79 8.00 -5.08 0.93
CA VAL A 79 8.27 -6.07 -0.13
C VAL A 79 8.19 -5.41 -1.51
N HIS A 80 9.03 -5.87 -2.45
CA HIS A 80 9.05 -5.44 -3.87
C HIS A 80 9.14 -3.91 -4.03
N ARG A 81 10.29 -3.37 -3.59
CA ARG A 81 10.57 -1.93 -3.58
C ARG A 81 11.21 -1.40 -4.87
N ASP A 82 11.51 -2.30 -5.80
CA ASP A 82 12.24 -2.05 -7.05
C ASP A 82 11.29 -2.06 -8.25
#